data_AF-A0A369TMR4-F1
#
_entry.id   AF-A0A369TMR4-F1
#
_cell.length_a   1.000
_cell.length_b   1.000
_cell.length_c   1.000
_cell.angle_alpha   90.00
_cell.angle_beta   90.00
_cell.angle_gamma   90.00
#
_symmetry.space_group_name_H-M   'P 1'
#
loop_
_entity.id
_entity.type
_entity.pdbx_description
1 polymer ?
#
loop_
_entity_poly.entity_id
_entity_poly.type
_entity_poly.pdbx_seq_one_letter_code
_entity_poly.pdbx_strand_id
1 'polypeptide(L)' 'MSLSSHLQELKRKHQSLSTEVEQAQRAPGVDDLHVAELKKQKLRIKEEITRLSAQTMH' A
#
# COMPACT_ATOMS: atom_id res chain seq x y z
N MET A 1 -1.30 22.71 -1.19
CA MET A 1 -1.80 21.35 -0.90
C MET A 1 -0.75 20.66 -0.05
N SER A 2 -1.10 20.24 1.17
CA SER A 2 -0.11 19.89 2.20
C SER A 2 0.39 18.45 2.06
N LEU A 3 1.61 18.19 2.56
CA LEU A 3 2.20 16.85 2.68
C LEU A 3 1.26 15.86 3.42
N SER A 4 0.40 16.38 4.29
CA SER A 4 -0.64 15.64 5.01
C SER A 4 -1.70 15.02 4.10
N SER A 5 -2.14 15.72 3.04
CA SER A 5 -3.10 15.19 2.07
C SER A 5 -2.53 13.99 1.30
N HIS A 6 -1.27 14.11 0.86
CA HIS A 6 -0.60 13.03 0.15
C HIS A 6 -0.41 11.79 1.04
N LEU A 7 -0.04 11.99 2.30
CA LEU A 7 0.07 10.91 3.28
C LEU A 7 -1.27 10.23 3.56
N GLN A 8 -2.37 10.98 3.59
CA GLN A 8 -3.72 10.42 3.72
C GLN A 8 -4.10 9.55 2.51
N GLU A 9 -3.81 10.00 1.30
CA GLU A 9 -4.06 9.22 0.08
C GLU A 9 -3.25 7.93 0.05
N LEU A 10 -1.96 8.00 0.40
CA LEU A 10 -1.10 6.82 0.48
C LEU A 10 -1.61 5.82 1.52
N LYS A 11 -2.05 6.28 2.70
CA LYS A 11 -2.68 5.42 3.71
C LYS A 11 -3.93 4.73 3.17
N ARG A 12 -4.80 5.45 2.45
CA ARG A 12 -5.99 4.87 1.80
C ARG A 12 -5.59 3.82 0.77
N LYS A 13 -4.63 4.12 -0.13
CA LYS A 13 -4.13 3.15 -1.12
C LYS A 13 -3.52 1.91 -0.48
N HIS A 14 -2.75 2.08 0.60
CA HIS A 14 -2.19 0.95 1.35
C HIS A 14 -3.29 0.05 1.93
N GLN A 15 -4.38 0.65 2.43
CA GLN A 15 -5.51 -0.10 2.96
C GLN A 15 -6.23 -0.89 1.86
N SER A 16 -6.52 -0.26 0.71
CA SER A 16 -7.10 -0.92 -0.46
C SER A 16 -6.23 -2.10 -0.94
N LEU A 17 -4.93 -1.87 -1.14
CA LEU A 17 -3.99 -2.93 -1.53
C LEU A 17 -3.95 -4.08 -0.53
N SER A 18 -4.08 -3.79 0.77
CA SER A 18 -4.14 -4.85 1.78
C SER A 18 -5.38 -5.72 1.62
N THR A 19 -6.53 -5.12 1.33
CA THR A 19 -7.78 -5.85 1.08
C THR A 19 -7.69 -6.64 -0.22
N GLU A 20 -7.15 -6.06 -1.29
CA GLU A 20 -6.94 -6.75 -2.57
C GLU A 20 -6.01 -7.95 -2.42
N VAL A 21 -4.89 -7.82 -1.69
CA VAL A 21 -3.99 -8.95 -1.39
C VAL A 21 -4.74 -10.06 -0.66
N GLU A 22 -5.55 -9.72 0.35
CA GLU A 22 -6.31 -10.73 1.11
C GLU A 22 -7.36 -11.43 0.26
N GLN A 23 -8.08 -10.69 -0.58
CA GLN A 23 -9.07 -11.25 -1.51
C GLN A 23 -8.40 -12.15 -2.55
N ALA A 24 -7.32 -11.67 -3.15
CA ALA A 24 -6.51 -12.43 -4.09
C ALA A 24 -6.04 -13.74 -3.44
N GLN A 25 -5.41 -13.68 -2.26
CA GLN A 25 -4.92 -14.87 -1.56
C GLN A 25 -6.00 -15.90 -1.19
N ARG A 26 -7.25 -15.46 -1.00
CA ARG A 26 -8.38 -16.35 -0.71
C ARG A 26 -9.07 -16.89 -1.97
N ALA A 27 -8.83 -16.28 -3.13
CA ALA A 27 -9.46 -16.68 -4.38
C ALA A 27 -8.76 -17.95 -4.94
N PRO A 28 -9.50 -19.05 -5.15
CA PRO A 28 -8.94 -20.23 -5.80
C PRO A 28 -8.63 -19.91 -7.27
N GLY A 29 -7.39 -20.17 -7.70
CA GLY A 29 -6.94 -19.91 -9.07
C GLY A 29 -6.42 -18.50 -9.32
N VAL A 30 -6.19 -17.69 -8.28
CA VAL A 30 -5.41 -16.45 -8.44
C VAL A 30 -3.97 -16.80 -8.83
N ASP A 31 -3.37 -15.97 -9.68
CA ASP A 31 -1.95 -16.09 -10.02
C ASP A 31 -1.09 -15.66 -8.81
N ASP A 32 -0.19 -16.54 -8.38
CA ASP A 32 0.78 -16.23 -7.32
C ASP A 32 1.64 -15.01 -7.68
N LEU A 33 1.89 -14.78 -8.98
CA LEU A 33 2.58 -13.61 -9.48
C LEU A 33 1.78 -12.33 -9.17
N HIS A 34 0.46 -12.36 -9.37
CA HIS A 34 -0.42 -11.24 -9.09
C HIS A 34 -0.43 -10.89 -7.59
N VAL A 35 -0.51 -11.91 -6.72
CA VAL A 35 -0.39 -11.73 -5.26
C VAL A 35 0.97 -11.14 -4.88
N ALA A 36 2.06 -11.61 -5.52
CA ALA A 36 3.40 -11.10 -5.29
C ALA A 36 3.55 -9.62 -5.71
N GLU A 37 2.98 -9.24 -6.85
CA GLU A 37 2.95 -7.85 -7.31
C GLU A 37 2.19 -6.93 -6.35
N LEU A 38 0.99 -7.34 -5.92
CA LEU A 38 0.20 -6.58 -4.95
C LEU A 38 0.94 -6.39 -3.62
N LYS A 39 1.61 -7.44 -3.11
CA LYS A 39 2.45 -7.35 -1.91
C LYS A 39 3.63 -6.40 -2.11
N LYS A 40 4.27 -6.41 -3.29
CA LYS A 40 5.38 -5.51 -3.62
C LYS A 40 4.93 -4.05 -3.70
N GLN A 41 3.76 -3.80 -4.28
CA GLN A 41 3.14 -2.46 -4.28
C GLN A 41 2.80 -2.01 -2.85
N LYS A 42 2.20 -2.89 -2.03
CA LYS A 42 1.90 -2.61 -0.62
C LYS A 42 3.17 -2.24 0.16
N LEU A 43 4.28 -2.96 -0.06
CA LEU A 43 5.57 -2.65 0.57
C LEU A 43 6.09 -1.26 0.17
N ARG A 44 6.06 -0.94 -1.13
CA ARG A 44 6.51 0.37 -1.64
C ARG A 44 5.70 1.52 -1.03
N ILE A 45 4.37 1.40 -0.96
CA ILE A 45 3.53 2.43 -0.34
C ILE A 45 3.83 2.57 1.16
N LYS A 46 4.07 1.45 1.87
CA LYS A 46 4.47 1.51 3.28
C LYS A 46 5.78 2.27 3.49
N GLU A 47 6.79 2.02 2.66
CA GLU A 47 8.07 2.74 2.69
C GLU A 47 7.88 4.23 2.40
N GLU A 48 7.04 4.56 1.41
CA GLU A 48 6.73 5.94 1.05
C GLU A 48 5.99 6.69 2.17
N ILE A 49 4.99 6.05 2.80
CA ILE A 49 4.32 6.59 3.99
C ILE A 49 5.35 6.83 5.10
N THR A 50 6.26 5.89 5.35
CA THR A 50 7.27 6.00 6.41
C THR A 50 8.19 7.19 6.15
N ARG A 51 8.69 7.31 4.90
CA ARG A 51 9.54 8.42 4.46
C ARG A 51 8.85 9.78 4.60
N LEU A 52 7.61 9.89 4.15
CA LEU A 52 6.83 11.13 4.23
C LEU A 52 6.43 11.47 5.67
N SER A 53 6.12 10.46 6.49
CA SER A 53 5.82 10.64 7.91
C SER A 53 7.04 11.19 8.64
N ALA A 54 8.23 10.67 8.35
CA ALA A 54 9.49 11.16 8.91
C ALA A 54 9.79 12.60 8.47
N GLN A 55 9.52 12.95 7.20
CA GLN A 55 9.68 14.32 6.70
C GLN A 55 8.68 15.32 7.30
N THR A 56 7.48 14.87 7.68
CA THR A 56 6.45 15.76 8.28
C THR A 56 6.76 16.12 9.74
N MET A 57 7.63 15.36 10.42
CA MET A 57 8.00 15.60 11.83
C MET A 57 9.27 16.45 11.99
N HIS A 58 9.84 16.97 10.90
CA HIS A 58 10.95 17.93 10.89
C HIS A 58 10.45 19.34 10.59
#